data_AF-A0A9N8EWW3-F1
#
_entry.id   AF-A0A9N8EWW3-F1
#
_cell.length_a   1.000
_cell.length_b   1.000
_cell.length_c   1.000
_cell.angle_alpha   90.00
_cell.angle_beta   90.00
_cell.angle_gamma   90.00
#
_symmetry.space_group_name_H-M   'P 1'
#
loop_
_entity.id
_entity.type
_entity.pdbx_description
1 polymer ?
#
loop_
_entity_poly.entity_id
_entity_poly.type
_entity_poly.pdbx_seq_one_letter_code
_entity_poly.pdbx_strand_id
1 'polypeptide(L)'
;MSGQMTMMERLKKAGKTMVDAGAKTMLKTDIVFLDREIKLRKQSFGIEIYDLMEELESNAELNTSQKESKIRNAFDQARKDIAVIQAKKECKIEEMAVLEAEENGQGQDFKIPPSSGTVLTNSHPSGSDDH
;
A
#
# COMPACT_ATOMS: atom_id res chain seq x y z
N MET A 1 -25.78 -36.39 -11.21
CA MET A 1 -26.78 -35.33 -11.46
C MET A 1 -26.03 -34.04 -11.72
N SER A 2 -26.07 -33.52 -12.95
CA SER A 2 -25.36 -32.30 -13.34
C SER A 2 -26.14 -31.09 -12.86
N GLY A 3 -25.59 -30.33 -11.92
CA GLY A 3 -26.18 -29.08 -11.44
C GLY A 3 -26.03 -28.00 -12.51
N GLN A 4 -27.13 -27.67 -13.19
CA GLN A 4 -27.17 -26.50 -14.08
C GLN A 4 -27.00 -25.24 -13.24
N MET A 5 -25.81 -24.63 -13.31
CA MET A 5 -25.61 -23.28 -12.79
C MET A 5 -26.65 -22.34 -13.39
N THR A 6 -27.42 -21.71 -12.52
CA THR A 6 -28.46 -20.75 -12.91
C THR A 6 -27.83 -19.55 -13.62
N MET A 7 -28.58 -18.91 -14.53
CA MET A 7 -28.12 -17.71 -15.24
C MET A 7 -27.67 -16.60 -14.26
N MET A 8 -28.30 -16.53 -13.09
CA MET A 8 -27.94 -15.63 -12.00
C MET A 8 -26.59 -15.97 -11.35
N GLU A 9 -26.29 -17.24 -11.12
CA GLU A 9 -24.97 -17.68 -10.61
C GLU A 9 -23.85 -17.38 -11.61
N ARG A 10 -24.11 -17.58 -12.90
CA ARG A 10 -23.16 -17.20 -13.97
C ARG A 10 -22.88 -15.70 -13.98
N LEU A 11 -23.92 -14.89 -13.83
CA LEU A 11 -23.79 -13.43 -13.77
C LEU A 11 -23.01 -12.98 -12.53
N LYS A 12 -23.30 -13.56 -11.35
CA LYS A 12 -22.56 -13.27 -10.11
C LYS A 12 -21.08 -13.66 -10.22
N LYS A 13 -20.78 -14.84 -10.76
CA LYS A 13 -19.41 -15.31 -10.96
C LYS A 13 -18.64 -14.43 -11.94
N ALA A 14 -19.25 -14.09 -13.08
CA ALA A 14 -18.64 -13.19 -14.06
C ALA A 14 -18.41 -11.78 -13.49
N GLY A 15 -19.36 -11.25 -12.71
CA GLY A 15 -19.22 -9.97 -12.03
C GLY A 15 -18.07 -9.97 -11.02
N LYS A 16 -17.97 -11.02 -10.20
CA LYS A 16 -16.85 -11.19 -9.26
C LYS A 16 -15.50 -11.24 -9.97
N THR A 17 -15.35 -12.08 -11.00
CA THR A 17 -14.11 -12.18 -11.78
C THR A 17 -13.69 -10.86 -12.41
N MET A 18 -14.65 -10.07 -12.91
CA MET A 18 -14.36 -8.75 -13.49
C MET A 18 -13.85 -7.76 -12.43
N VAL A 19 -14.47 -7.73 -11.25
CA VAL A 19 -14.04 -6.86 -10.13
C VAL A 19 -12.65 -7.26 -9.65
N ASP A 20 -12.40 -8.55 -9.44
CA ASP A 20 -11.12 -9.07 -8.97
C ASP A 20 -9.99 -8.77 -9.98
N ALA A 21 -10.26 -8.92 -11.28
CA ALA A 21 -9.31 -8.56 -12.35
C ALA A 21 -8.99 -7.05 -12.36
N GLY A 22 -9.98 -6.20 -12.09
CA GLY A 22 -9.81 -4.76 -11.94
C GLY A 22 -8.92 -4.41 -10.75
N ALA A 23 -9.22 -4.97 -9.58
CA ALA A 23 -8.44 -4.78 -8.36
C ALA A 23 -6.98 -5.24 -8.54
N LYS A 24 -6.76 -6.42 -9.13
CA LYS A 24 -5.43 -6.94 -9.45
C LYS A 24 -4.64 -6.03 -10.38
N THR A 25 -5.31 -5.44 -11.38
CA THR A 25 -4.67 -4.49 -12.30
C THR A 25 -4.23 -3.24 -11.57
N MET A 26 -5.07 -2.69 -10.68
CA MET A 26 -4.72 -1.54 -9.84
C MET A 26 -3.52 -1.84 -8.94
N LEU A 27 -3.52 -2.98 -8.25
CA LEU A 27 -2.40 -3.40 -7.39
C LEU A 27 -1.09 -3.55 -8.18
N LYS A 28 -1.13 -4.13 -9.37
CA LYS A 28 0.05 -4.22 -10.25
C LYS A 28 0.58 -2.84 -10.63
N THR A 29 -0.32 -1.92 -10.97
CA THR A 29 0.05 -0.54 -11.28
C THR A 29 0.71 0.14 -10.08
N ASP A 30 0.14 -0.01 -8.88
CA ASP A 30 0.72 0.54 -7.65
C ASP A 30 2.11 -0.03 -7.36
N ILE A 31 2.31 -1.34 -7.52
CA ILE A 31 3.62 -2.00 -7.36
C ILE A 31 4.65 -1.38 -8.31
N VAL A 32 4.28 -1.16 -9.58
CA VAL A 32 5.17 -0.54 -10.58
C VAL A 32 5.50 0.91 -10.22
N PHE A 33 4.52 1.66 -9.71
CA PHE A 33 4.77 3.02 -9.23
C PHE A 33 5.74 3.05 -8.04
N LEU A 34 5.55 2.16 -7.05
CA LEU A 34 6.45 2.06 -5.90
C LEU A 34 7.86 1.63 -6.33
N ASP A 35 7.99 0.74 -7.32
CA ASP A 35 9.29 0.39 -7.90
C ASP A 35 9.99 1.58 -8.57
N ARG A 36 9.23 2.41 -9.28
CA ARG A 36 9.74 3.65 -9.86
C ARG A 36 10.16 4.62 -8.75
N GLU A 37 9.37 4.74 -7.69
CA GLU A 37 9.66 5.62 -6.55
C GLU A 37 10.98 5.23 -5.86
N ILE A 38 11.22 3.93 -5.63
CA ILE A 38 12.49 3.43 -5.08
C ILE A 38 13.67 3.83 -5.99
N LYS A 39 13.51 3.69 -7.32
CA LYS A 39 14.56 4.08 -8.28
C LYS A 39 14.81 5.59 -8.24
N LEU A 40 13.76 6.39 -8.24
CA LEU A 40 13.85 7.85 -8.17
C LEU A 40 14.51 8.30 -6.87
N ARG A 41 14.19 7.67 -5.72
CA ARG A 41 14.82 8.00 -4.44
C ARG A 41 16.31 7.68 -4.44
N LYS A 42 16.72 6.54 -5.01
CA LYS A 42 18.14 6.20 -5.18
C LYS A 42 18.89 7.17 -6.09
N GLN A 43 18.25 7.62 -7.17
CA GLN A 43 18.83 8.63 -8.07
C GLN A 43 18.98 9.98 -7.35
N SER A 44 17.94 10.42 -6.64
CA SER A 44 17.96 11.67 -5.87
C SER A 44 19.04 11.63 -4.79
N PHE A 45 19.18 10.50 -4.09
CA PHE A 45 20.28 10.28 -3.14
C PHE A 45 21.66 10.44 -3.78
N GLY A 46 21.86 9.91 -5.00
CA GLY A 46 23.13 10.05 -5.71
C GLY A 46 23.49 11.50 -6.00
N ILE A 47 22.50 12.32 -6.37
CA ILE A 47 22.66 13.76 -6.60
C ILE A 47 22.95 14.46 -5.26
N GLU A 48 22.12 14.21 -4.24
CA GLU A 48 22.28 14.77 -2.88
C GLU A 48 23.68 14.48 -2.30
N ILE A 49 24.21 13.28 -2.50
CA ILE A 49 25.55 12.91 -2.01
C ILE A 49 26.66 13.59 -2.79
N TYR A 50 26.52 13.74 -4.10
CA TYR A 50 27.50 14.45 -4.89
C TYR A 50 27.62 15.90 -4.42
N ASP A 51 26.49 16.59 -4.32
CA ASP A 51 26.42 17.98 -3.84
C ASP A 51 26.97 18.11 -2.41
N LEU A 52 26.62 17.16 -1.53
CA LEU A 52 27.15 17.11 -0.16
C LEU A 52 28.67 16.90 -0.15
N MET A 53 29.20 16.01 -0.97
CA MET A 53 30.65 15.76 -1.01
C MET A 53 31.41 17.00 -1.51
N GLU A 54 30.90 17.68 -2.54
CA GLU A 54 31.47 18.94 -3.03
C GLU A 54 31.47 20.02 -1.93
N GLU A 55 30.37 20.18 -1.19
CA GLU A 55 30.29 21.10 -0.04
C GLU A 55 31.32 20.73 1.03
N LEU A 56 31.42 19.45 1.39
CA LEU A 56 32.33 18.99 2.43
C LEU A 56 33.80 19.10 2.04
N GLU A 57 34.14 18.94 0.77
CA GLU A 57 35.52 19.16 0.29
C GLU A 57 35.92 20.64 0.42
N SER A 58 35.02 21.56 0.07
CA SER A 58 35.27 23.01 0.18
C SER A 58 35.31 23.53 1.62
N ASN A 59 34.71 22.81 2.57
CA ASN A 59 34.63 23.22 3.97
C ASN A 59 35.86 22.76 4.78
N ALA A 60 36.77 23.70 5.04
CA ALA A 60 37.99 23.47 5.81
C ALA A 60 37.78 23.44 7.35
N GLU A 61 36.62 23.89 7.85
CA GLU A 61 36.36 23.95 9.31
C GLU A 61 35.99 22.58 9.90
N LEU A 62 35.46 21.68 9.06
CA LEU A 62 35.05 20.35 9.49
C LEU A 62 36.24 19.38 9.47
N ASN A 63 36.40 18.64 10.55
CA ASN A 63 37.32 17.50 10.56
C ASN A 63 36.71 16.28 9.83
N THR A 64 37.54 15.30 9.52
CA THR A 64 37.13 14.09 8.79
C THR A 64 35.95 13.37 9.44
N SER A 65 35.95 13.24 10.77
CA SER A 65 34.86 12.56 11.50
C SER A 65 33.51 13.28 11.35
N GLN A 66 33.50 14.61 11.35
CA GLN A 66 32.29 15.39 11.13
C GLN A 66 31.78 15.26 9.69
N LYS A 67 32.69 15.26 8.70
CA LYS A 67 32.33 15.04 7.29
C LYS A 67 31.73 13.65 7.08
N GLU A 68 32.35 12.61 7.61
CA GLU A 68 31.84 11.23 7.56
C GLU A 68 30.47 11.10 8.23
N SER A 69 30.27 11.75 9.38
CA SER A 69 28.98 11.74 10.09
C SER A 69 27.86 12.31 9.22
N LYS A 70 28.10 13.42 8.53
CA LYS A 70 27.12 14.01 7.59
C LYS A 70 26.76 13.06 6.44
N ILE A 71 27.76 12.43 5.83
CA ILE A 71 27.56 11.45 4.74
C ILE A 71 26.74 10.25 5.23
N ARG A 72 27.08 9.72 6.41
CA ARG A 72 26.36 8.58 7.01
C ARG A 72 24.90 8.93 7.31
N ASN A 73 24.64 10.12 7.83
CA ASN A 73 23.28 10.58 8.09
C ASN A 73 22.44 10.67 6.81
N ALA A 74 23.02 11.22 5.72
CA ALA A 74 22.35 11.27 4.42
C ALA A 74 22.02 9.87 3.88
N PHE A 75 22.96 8.93 4.00
CA PHE A 75 22.73 7.53 3.64
C PHE A 75 21.63 6.87 4.47
N ASP A 76 21.67 7.03 5.80
CA ASP A 76 20.69 6.44 6.70
C ASP A 76 19.28 6.97 6.43
N GLN A 77 19.15 8.26 6.10
CA GLN A 77 17.87 8.83 5.70
C GLN A 77 17.36 8.20 4.41
N ALA A 78 18.17 8.15 3.35
CA ALA A 78 17.77 7.52 2.09
C ALA A 78 17.41 6.04 2.25
N ARG A 79 18.15 5.32 3.10
CA ARG A 79 17.87 3.92 3.43
C ARG A 79 16.52 3.76 4.13
N LYS A 80 16.20 4.62 5.11
CA LYS A 80 14.89 4.61 5.79
C LYS A 80 13.75 4.89 4.82
N ASP A 81 13.89 5.89 3.97
CA ASP A 81 12.88 6.23 2.96
C ASP A 81 12.60 5.03 2.04
N ILE A 82 13.66 4.40 1.52
CA ILE A 82 13.54 3.21 0.67
C ILE A 82 12.88 2.05 1.41
N ALA A 83 13.22 1.82 2.68
CA ALA A 83 12.64 0.76 3.48
C ALA A 83 11.12 0.93 3.66
N VAL A 84 10.65 2.16 3.85
CA VAL A 84 9.21 2.46 3.94
C VAL A 84 8.51 2.17 2.62
N ILE A 85 9.10 2.55 1.48
CA ILE A 85 8.51 2.29 0.16
C ILE A 85 8.51 0.79 -0.14
N GLN A 86 9.56 0.07 0.25
CA GLN A 86 9.63 -1.39 0.13
C GLN A 86 8.56 -2.09 0.95
N ALA A 87 8.37 -1.69 2.21
CA ALA A 87 7.31 -2.25 3.05
C ALA A 87 5.92 -2.04 2.42
N LYS A 88 5.64 -0.86 1.87
CA LYS A 88 4.38 -0.60 1.14
C LYS A 88 4.23 -1.52 -0.07
N LYS A 89 5.30 -1.72 -0.83
CA LYS A 89 5.31 -2.61 -2.00
C LYS A 89 5.03 -4.06 -1.58
N GLU A 90 5.63 -4.53 -0.49
CA GLU A 90 5.43 -5.88 0.04
C GLU A 90 3.97 -6.10 0.47
N CYS A 91 3.36 -5.14 1.17
CA CYS A 91 1.93 -5.22 1.50
C CYS A 91 1.04 -5.34 0.26
N LYS A 92 1.36 -4.61 -0.83
CA LYS A 92 0.61 -4.67 -2.09
C LYS A 92 0.79 -6.00 -2.84
N ILE A 93 1.98 -6.59 -2.75
CA ILE A 93 2.25 -7.92 -3.30
C ILE A 93 1.47 -8.98 -2.52
N GLU A 94 1.44 -8.89 -1.20
CA GLU A 94 0.66 -9.81 -0.35
C GLU A 94 -0.84 -9.70 -0.63
N GLU A 95 -1.38 -8.47 -0.73
CA GLU A 95 -2.78 -8.21 -1.09
C GLU A 95 -3.13 -8.87 -2.45
N MET A 96 -2.24 -8.74 -3.44
CA MET A 96 -2.42 -9.39 -4.75
C MET A 96 -2.36 -10.92 -4.64
N ALA A 97 -1.47 -11.47 -3.82
CA ALA A 97 -1.35 -12.91 -3.61
C ALA A 97 -2.61 -13.51 -2.94
N VAL A 98 -3.24 -12.77 -2.02
CA VAL A 98 -4.52 -13.16 -1.41
C VAL A 98 -5.62 -13.25 -2.48
N LEU A 99 -5.75 -12.24 -3.35
CA LEU A 99 -6.74 -12.26 -4.43
C LEU A 99 -6.51 -13.45 -5.40
N GLU A 100 -5.26 -13.77 -5.71
CA GLU A 100 -4.91 -14.94 -6.54
C GLU A 100 -5.25 -16.27 -5.86
N ALA A 101 -5.07 -16.37 -4.54
CA ALA A 101 -5.45 -17.55 -3.77
C ALA A 101 -6.98 -17.73 -3.69
N GLU A 102 -7.73 -16.63 -3.55
CA GLU A 102 -9.20 -16.65 -3.57
C GLU A 102 -9.75 -17.05 -4.94
N GLU A 103 -9.15 -16.58 -6.03
CA GLU A 103 -9.52 -16.96 -7.40
C GLU A 103 -9.34 -18.47 -7.64
N ASN A 104 -8.25 -19.05 -7.11
CA ASN A 104 -7.95 -20.48 -7.21
C ASN A 104 -8.71 -21.35 -6.17
N GLY A 105 -9.24 -20.74 -5.10
CA GLY A 105 -9.83 -21.42 -3.95
C GLY A 105 -11.36 -21.58 -3.98
N GLN A 106 -12.09 -21.04 -4.96
CA GLN A 106 -13.55 -21.12 -4.96
C GLN A 106 -14.12 -22.44 -5.50
N GLY A 107 -14.11 -23.41 -4.59
CA GLY A 107 -15.06 -24.51 -4.47
C GLY A 107 -15.67 -24.64 -3.07
N GLN A 108 -15.75 -23.57 -2.25
CA GLN A 108 -16.56 -23.60 -1.02
C GLN A 108 -17.28 -22.28 -0.74
N ASP A 109 -18.58 -22.44 -0.51
CA ASP A 109 -19.63 -21.47 -0.25
C ASP A 109 -19.48 -20.89 1.17
N PHE A 110 -18.80 -19.75 1.29
CA PHE A 110 -18.82 -18.98 2.53
C PHE A 110 -20.13 -18.19 2.60
N LYS A 111 -21.07 -18.70 3.41
CA LYS A 111 -22.25 -17.96 3.87
C LYS A 111 -21.81 -16.76 4.71
N ILE A 112 -21.67 -15.60 4.07
CA ILE A 112 -21.52 -14.31 4.76
C ILE A 112 -22.87 -14.00 5.43
N PRO A 113 -22.97 -13.87 6.77
CA PRO A 113 -24.17 -13.35 7.41
C PRO A 113 -24.36 -11.87 7.04
N PRO A 114 -25.59 -11.38 6.92
CA PRO A 114 -25.85 -10.02 6.44
C PRO A 114 -25.19 -8.98 7.35
N SER A 115 -24.66 -7.94 6.72
CA SER A 115 -24.10 -6.74 7.34
C SER A 115 -25.07 -6.17 8.38
N SER A 116 -24.86 -6.49 9.65
CA SER A 116 -25.47 -5.81 10.78
C SER A 116 -24.56 -4.67 11.19
N GLY A 117 -24.96 -3.45 10.85
CA GLY A 117 -24.24 -2.26 11.23
C GLY A 117 -24.86 -0.98 10.70
N THR A 118 -26.18 -0.79 10.88
CA THR A 118 -26.79 0.53 10.81
C THR A 118 -26.09 1.42 11.83
N VAL A 119 -25.26 2.35 11.35
CA VAL A 119 -24.67 3.41 12.17
C VAL A 119 -25.78 4.39 12.56
N LEU A 120 -26.30 4.27 13.78
CA LEU A 120 -27.16 5.28 14.39
C LEU A 120 -26.28 6.48 14.78
N THR A 121 -26.23 7.49 13.92
CA THR A 121 -25.60 8.78 14.26
C THR A 121 -26.58 9.69 15.00
N ASN A 122 -26.10 10.25 16.11
CA ASN A 122 -26.45 11.51 16.77
C ASN A 122 -27.73 11.63 17.63
N SER A 123 -27.47 11.58 18.95
CA SER A 123 -27.80 12.57 19.98
C SER A 123 -28.61 13.83 19.61
N HIS A 124 -29.72 14.05 20.34
CA HIS A 124 -30.15 15.37 20.79
C HIS A 124 -30.90 15.26 22.15
N PRO A 125 -30.53 16.03 23.19
CA PRO A 125 -31.31 16.17 24.41
C PRO A 125 -32.20 17.42 24.30
N SER A 126 -33.49 17.25 24.56
CA SER A 126 -34.49 18.28 24.84
C SER A 126 -35.64 17.51 25.49
N GLY A 127 -35.90 17.58 26.79
CA GLY A 127 -36.14 18.81 27.54
C GLY A 127 -37.65 19.05 27.56
N SER A 128 -38.21 19.06 28.78
CA SER A 128 -39.56 19.46 29.24
C SER A 128 -40.67 18.40 29.37
N ASP A 129 -41.28 18.43 30.57
CA ASP A 129 -42.71 18.32 30.91
C ASP A 129 -42.93 17.32 32.08
N ASP A 130 -42.97 17.80 33.33
CA ASP A 130 -44.16 18.30 34.06
C ASP A 130 -45.31 17.28 34.12
N HIS A 131 -45.46 16.62 35.27
CA HIS A 131 -46.75 16.42 35.95
C HIS A 131 -46.58 15.91 37.39
#